data_AF-A0A447TNF7-F1
#
_entry.id   AF-A0A447TNF7-F1
#
_cell.length_a   1.000
_cell.length_b   1.000
_cell.length_c   1.000
_cell.angle_alpha   90.00
_cell.angle_beta   90.00
_cell.angle_gamma   90.00
#
_symmetry.space_group_name_H-M   'P 1'
#
loop_
_entity.id
_entity.type
_entity.pdbx_description
1 polymer ?
#
loop_
_entity_poly.entity_id
_entity_poly.type
_entity_poly.pdbx_seq_one_letter_code
_entity_poly.pdbx_strand_id
1 'polypeptide(L)'
;MNKSNFDFLKGVNDFIYAIACAAENNYPDDPNTTLIKMRMFGEATAKHLGQLLDIPACENQHDLLRELGKIAFIDDSILSVFHKLRRIGNLAVHEFHNDLDDAQMCLRLGFRLSVWYYRLVTKDYDFPVPMFVLPEHGENLYHQEVLTLKQQLERQAQEKVQSQAELEAQQQRLVALNGYIAILEGKQQETEAQTKARLAALEAQLAAKDAELAKQTEQERKAYHKEITDQAVKRTLELNEEESRFLIDAQLRKAGWQADSKTLRFAKGARPEPGVNKAIAEWPTGTDETGKNRLCRLRIVHWPEAHRRR
;
A
#
# COMPACT_ATOMS: atom_id res chain seq x y z
N MET A 1 24.77 2.62 4.71
CA MET A 1 23.74 1.95 3.90
C MET A 1 22.43 2.20 4.60
N ASN A 2 21.58 3.07 4.05
CA ASN A 2 20.21 3.16 4.54
C ASN A 2 19.51 1.84 4.21
N LYS A 3 18.88 1.23 5.21
CA LYS A 3 18.02 0.06 5.01
C LYS A 3 16.66 0.54 4.49
N SER A 4 16.00 -0.28 3.67
CA SER A 4 14.61 -0.06 3.28
C SER A 4 13.71 0.13 4.50
N ASN A 5 12.66 0.96 4.40
CA ASN A 5 11.61 0.92 5.43
C ASN A 5 10.88 -0.42 5.42
N PHE A 6 10.93 -1.18 4.33
CA PHE A 6 10.22 -2.44 4.13
C PHE A 6 11.08 -3.68 4.40
N ASP A 7 12.30 -3.54 4.94
CA ASP A 7 13.27 -4.64 5.17
C ASP A 7 12.65 -5.84 5.92
N PHE A 8 11.68 -5.60 6.80
CA PHE A 8 10.97 -6.63 7.54
C PHE A 8 10.10 -7.56 6.68
N LEU A 9 9.75 -7.16 5.45
CA LEU A 9 9.01 -8.03 4.51
C LEU A 9 9.90 -9.08 3.85
N LYS A 10 11.21 -8.92 3.91
CA LYS A 10 12.17 -9.87 3.34
C LYS A 10 12.03 -11.25 3.99
N GLY A 11 11.93 -12.29 3.18
CA GLY A 11 11.66 -13.66 3.59
C GLY A 11 10.20 -13.96 3.95
N VAL A 12 9.36 -12.94 4.19
CA VAL A 12 7.91 -13.12 4.39
C VAL A 12 7.18 -13.08 3.06
N ASN A 13 7.41 -12.01 2.28
CA ASN A 13 6.94 -11.93 0.91
C ASN A 13 7.93 -11.06 0.12
N ASP A 14 8.93 -11.73 -0.45
CA ASP A 14 10.03 -11.08 -1.18
C ASP A 14 9.53 -10.27 -2.37
N PHE A 15 8.39 -10.62 -2.95
CA PHE A 15 7.85 -9.87 -4.07
C PHE A 15 7.22 -8.54 -3.64
N ILE A 16 6.37 -8.55 -2.61
CA ILE A 16 5.81 -7.32 -2.04
C ILE A 16 6.95 -6.43 -1.54
N TYR A 17 7.96 -7.03 -0.89
CA TYR A 17 9.20 -6.35 -0.50
C TYR A 17 9.87 -5.66 -1.69
N ALA A 18 10.12 -6.39 -2.78
CA ALA A 18 10.80 -5.85 -3.96
C ALA A 18 10.05 -4.66 -4.58
N ILE A 19 8.71 -4.73 -4.68
CA ILE A 19 7.92 -3.62 -5.22
C ILE A 19 8.06 -2.38 -4.31
N ALA A 20 7.94 -2.57 -3.00
CA ALA A 20 8.03 -1.47 -2.04
C ALA A 20 9.43 -0.81 -2.07
N CYS A 21 10.48 -1.63 -2.11
CA CYS A 21 11.87 -1.21 -2.30
C CYS A 21 12.05 -0.41 -3.59
N ALA A 22 11.46 -0.89 -4.69
CA ALA A 22 11.53 -0.17 -5.95
C ALA A 22 10.74 1.15 -5.90
N ALA A 23 9.63 1.23 -5.15
CA ALA A 23 8.91 2.48 -4.94
C ALA A 23 9.78 3.49 -4.16
N GLU A 24 10.41 3.06 -3.06
CA GLU A 24 11.33 3.91 -2.29
C GLU A 24 12.48 4.45 -3.12
N ASN A 25 13.11 3.61 -3.94
CA ASN A 25 14.25 4.00 -4.76
C ASN A 25 13.92 4.99 -5.88
N ASN A 26 12.66 5.11 -6.26
CA ASN A 26 12.22 6.12 -7.22
C ASN A 26 11.82 7.41 -6.52
N TYR A 27 11.67 7.44 -5.19
CA TYR A 27 11.42 8.67 -4.45
C TYR A 27 12.74 9.30 -3.99
N PRO A 28 12.91 10.64 -4.04
CA PRO A 28 11.98 11.64 -4.57
C PRO A 28 12.15 11.91 -6.08
N ASP A 29 13.11 11.25 -6.74
CA ASP A 29 13.59 11.62 -8.08
C ASP A 29 12.55 11.40 -9.21
N ASP A 30 11.65 10.43 -9.02
CA ASP A 30 10.56 10.05 -9.93
C ASP A 30 9.27 9.71 -9.14
N PRO A 31 8.46 10.73 -8.78
CA PRO A 31 7.21 10.55 -8.07
C PRO A 31 6.19 9.70 -8.84
N ASN A 32 6.11 9.83 -10.16
CA ASN A 32 5.19 9.06 -11.00
C ASN A 32 5.48 7.56 -10.90
N THR A 33 6.73 7.14 -11.06
CA THR A 33 7.12 5.73 -10.92
C THR A 33 6.90 5.23 -9.49
N THR A 34 7.17 6.06 -8.48
CA THR A 34 6.85 5.73 -7.08
C THR A 34 5.36 5.42 -6.92
N LEU A 35 4.47 6.24 -7.47
CA LEU A 35 3.02 6.06 -7.40
C LEU A 35 2.54 4.81 -8.14
N ILE A 36 3.09 4.52 -9.32
CA ILE A 36 2.78 3.30 -10.09
C ILE A 36 3.18 2.06 -9.27
N LYS A 37 4.40 2.05 -8.72
CA LYS A 37 4.88 0.93 -7.90
C LYS A 37 4.08 0.78 -6.60
N MET A 38 3.68 1.88 -5.97
CA MET A 38 2.81 1.83 -4.78
C MET A 38 1.42 1.28 -5.09
N ARG A 39 0.89 1.49 -6.30
CA ARG A 39 -0.32 0.79 -6.76
C ARG A 39 -0.08 -0.70 -6.94
N MET A 40 1.01 -1.09 -7.61
CA MET A 40 1.38 -2.51 -7.78
C MET A 40 1.53 -3.22 -6.43
N PHE A 41 2.14 -2.54 -5.45
CA PHE A 41 2.29 -3.02 -4.08
C PHE A 41 0.91 -3.27 -3.45
N GLY A 42 -0.02 -2.33 -3.58
CA GLY A 42 -1.39 -2.48 -3.09
C GLY A 42 -2.16 -3.62 -3.78
N GLU A 43 -1.97 -3.80 -5.09
CA GLU A 43 -2.55 -4.92 -5.85
C GLU A 43 -2.00 -6.27 -5.39
N ALA A 44 -0.68 -6.41 -5.31
CA ALA A 44 -0.02 -7.64 -4.88
C ALA A 44 -0.40 -8.02 -3.43
N THR A 45 -0.44 -7.03 -2.54
CA THR A 45 -0.84 -7.24 -1.13
C THR A 45 -2.30 -7.68 -1.05
N ALA A 46 -3.22 -7.02 -1.76
CA ALA A 46 -4.64 -7.40 -1.76
C ALA A 46 -4.85 -8.81 -2.33
N LYS A 47 -4.16 -9.17 -3.41
CA LYS A 47 -4.23 -10.51 -4.02
C LYS A 47 -3.76 -11.59 -3.05
N HIS A 48 -2.61 -11.38 -2.40
CA HIS A 48 -2.10 -12.34 -1.43
C HIS A 48 -3.04 -12.49 -0.22
N LEU A 49 -3.63 -11.39 0.25
CA LEU A 49 -4.67 -11.46 1.29
C LEU A 49 -5.91 -12.22 0.82
N GLY A 50 -6.35 -12.02 -0.42
CA GLY A 50 -7.46 -12.76 -0.99
C GLY A 50 -7.21 -14.27 -0.96
N GLN A 51 -6.02 -14.71 -1.36
CA GLN A 51 -5.62 -16.12 -1.30
C GLN A 51 -5.57 -16.64 0.14
N LEU A 52 -4.93 -15.88 1.03
CA LEU A 52 -4.81 -16.25 2.44
C LEU A 52 -6.18 -16.39 3.13
N LEU A 53 -7.12 -15.54 2.71
CA LEU A 53 -8.47 -15.45 3.27
C LEU A 53 -9.51 -16.22 2.45
N ASP A 54 -9.06 -17.12 1.56
CA ASP A 54 -9.91 -18.00 0.74
C ASP A 54 -11.03 -17.24 -0.01
N ILE A 55 -10.72 -16.01 -0.43
CA ILE A 55 -11.62 -15.20 -1.25
C ILE A 55 -11.59 -15.76 -2.67
N PRO A 56 -12.77 -16.02 -3.28
CA PRO A 56 -12.83 -16.47 -4.66
C PRO A 56 -12.09 -15.54 -5.62
N ALA A 57 -11.55 -16.11 -6.70
CA ALA A 57 -10.92 -15.34 -7.75
C ALA A 57 -11.86 -14.24 -8.27
N CYS A 58 -11.38 -13.00 -8.25
CA CYS A 58 -12.12 -11.82 -8.66
C CYS A 58 -11.59 -11.32 -10.01
N GLU A 59 -12.48 -10.85 -10.88
CA GLU A 59 -12.15 -10.32 -12.22
C GLU A 59 -11.22 -9.09 -12.17
N ASN A 60 -11.38 -8.24 -11.16
CA ASN A 60 -10.60 -7.00 -11.03
C ASN A 60 -10.32 -6.65 -9.55
N GLN A 61 -9.35 -5.76 -9.34
CA GLN A 61 -8.95 -5.33 -8.00
C GLN A 61 -10.10 -4.66 -7.22
N HIS A 62 -11.00 -3.95 -7.90
CA HIS A 62 -12.11 -3.28 -7.21
C HIS A 62 -13.06 -4.29 -6.56
N ASP A 63 -13.40 -5.36 -7.26
CA ASP A 63 -14.21 -6.46 -6.73
C ASP A 63 -13.49 -7.19 -5.59
N LEU A 64 -12.18 -7.45 -5.71
CA LEU A 64 -11.39 -8.05 -4.64
C LEU A 64 -11.41 -7.21 -3.35
N LEU A 65 -11.25 -5.89 -3.47
CA LEU A 65 -11.32 -4.99 -2.31
C LEU A 65 -12.72 -4.95 -1.69
N ARG A 66 -13.77 -5.10 -2.50
CA ARG A 66 -15.15 -5.22 -2.00
C ARG A 66 -15.34 -6.50 -1.19
N GLU A 67 -14.80 -7.63 -1.67
CA GLU A 67 -14.87 -8.90 -0.95
C GLU A 67 -14.04 -8.87 0.35
N LEU A 68 -12.84 -8.29 0.32
CA LEU A 68 -12.02 -8.05 1.51
C LEU A 68 -12.77 -7.21 2.55
N GLY A 69 -13.52 -6.19 2.13
CA GLY A 69 -14.30 -5.36 3.05
C GLY A 69 -15.48 -6.05 3.72
N LYS A 70 -15.82 -7.29 3.34
CA LYS A 70 -16.82 -8.11 4.06
C LYS A 70 -16.21 -8.82 5.27
N ILE A 71 -14.89 -8.84 5.40
CA ILE A 71 -14.17 -9.52 6.46
C ILE A 71 -14.08 -8.61 7.69
N ALA A 72 -14.54 -9.11 8.84
CA ALA A 72 -14.78 -8.30 10.04
C ALA A 72 -13.56 -7.52 10.56
N PHE A 73 -12.33 -8.02 10.36
CA PHE A 73 -11.11 -7.35 10.81
C PHE A 73 -10.49 -6.40 9.76
N ILE A 74 -11.03 -6.37 8.54
CA ILE A 74 -10.60 -5.45 7.50
C ILE A 74 -11.49 -4.21 7.60
N ASP A 75 -11.07 -3.27 8.42
CA ASP A 75 -11.81 -2.04 8.67
C ASP A 75 -11.71 -1.02 7.52
N ASP A 76 -12.51 0.05 7.62
CA ASP A 76 -12.56 1.13 6.63
C ASP A 76 -11.22 1.86 6.46
N SER A 77 -10.34 1.87 7.47
CA SER A 77 -9.04 2.53 7.40
C SER A 77 -8.11 1.75 6.46
N ILE A 78 -8.09 0.42 6.57
CA ILE A 78 -7.34 -0.48 5.69
C ILE A 78 -7.85 -0.38 4.26
N LEU A 79 -9.18 -0.46 4.06
CA LEU A 79 -9.80 -0.34 2.74
C LEU A 79 -9.53 1.04 2.11
N SER A 80 -9.56 2.09 2.91
CA SER A 80 -9.27 3.46 2.45
C SER A 80 -7.84 3.58 1.92
N VAL A 81 -6.86 2.93 2.56
CA VAL A 81 -5.49 2.87 2.04
C VAL A 81 -5.42 2.16 0.70
N PHE A 82 -5.99 0.96 0.57
CA PHE A 82 -6.01 0.23 -0.71
C PHE A 82 -6.66 1.05 -1.84
N HIS A 83 -7.81 1.67 -1.56
CA HIS A 83 -8.49 2.52 -2.52
C HIS A 83 -7.66 3.76 -2.89
N LYS A 84 -6.93 4.34 -1.94
CA LYS A 84 -6.09 5.51 -2.18
C LYS A 84 -4.90 5.16 -3.08
N LEU A 85 -4.18 4.08 -2.78
CA LEU A 85 -3.08 3.58 -3.60
C LEU A 85 -3.55 3.28 -5.03
N ARG A 86 -4.68 2.58 -5.17
CA ARG A 86 -5.28 2.29 -6.49
C ARG A 86 -5.63 3.56 -7.27
N ARG A 87 -6.33 4.51 -6.63
CA ARG A 87 -6.81 5.71 -7.32
C ARG A 87 -5.66 6.62 -7.75
N ILE A 88 -4.69 6.90 -6.87
CA ILE A 88 -3.56 7.76 -7.23
C ILE A 88 -2.68 7.07 -8.26
N GLY A 89 -2.40 5.78 -8.12
CA GLY A 89 -1.61 5.07 -9.14
C GLY A 89 -2.30 4.99 -10.49
N ASN A 90 -3.63 4.91 -10.55
CA ASN A 90 -4.36 5.01 -11.82
C ASN A 90 -4.21 6.39 -12.47
N LEU A 91 -4.25 7.47 -11.67
CA LEU A 91 -3.95 8.82 -12.17
C LEU A 91 -2.49 8.91 -12.67
N ALA A 92 -1.54 8.29 -11.96
CA ALA A 92 -0.15 8.26 -12.39
C ALA A 92 0.03 7.54 -13.74
N VAL A 93 -0.67 6.42 -13.96
CA VAL A 93 -0.62 5.66 -15.21
C VAL A 93 -1.35 6.37 -16.36
N HIS A 94 -2.59 6.80 -16.14
CA HIS A 94 -3.47 7.27 -17.24
C HIS A 94 -3.40 8.77 -17.49
N GLU A 95 -3.05 9.56 -16.47
CA GLU A 95 -3.02 11.02 -16.52
C GLU A 95 -1.60 11.59 -16.27
N PHE A 96 -0.58 10.74 -16.23
CA PHE A 96 0.82 11.13 -15.96
C PHE A 96 0.99 11.93 -14.65
N HIS A 97 0.14 11.66 -13.65
CA HIS A 97 0.21 12.33 -12.35
C HIS A 97 1.57 12.12 -11.67
N ASN A 98 2.24 13.20 -11.29
CA ASN A 98 3.64 13.21 -10.85
C ASN A 98 3.86 14.12 -9.63
N ASP A 99 2.95 14.07 -8.67
CA ASP A 99 3.00 14.91 -7.47
C ASP A 99 3.85 14.28 -6.36
N LEU A 100 4.82 15.05 -5.85
CA LEU A 100 5.77 14.59 -4.83
C LEU A 100 5.11 14.33 -3.47
N ASP A 101 4.14 15.16 -3.09
CA ASP A 101 3.41 15.02 -1.83
C ASP A 101 2.54 13.75 -1.84
N ASP A 102 1.86 13.46 -2.94
CA ASP A 102 1.11 12.23 -3.14
C ASP A 102 2.02 11.00 -3.15
N ALA A 103 3.21 11.08 -3.76
CA ALA A 103 4.20 9.99 -3.74
C ALA A 103 4.71 9.69 -2.33
N GLN A 104 5.09 10.74 -1.59
CA GLN A 104 5.47 10.64 -0.17
C GLN A 104 4.35 9.99 0.65
N MET A 105 3.12 10.44 0.46
CA MET A 105 2.00 9.94 1.25
C MET A 105 1.63 8.50 0.88
N CYS A 106 1.70 8.13 -0.40
CA CYS A 106 1.52 6.74 -0.83
C CYS A 106 2.59 5.83 -0.20
N LEU A 107 3.85 6.25 -0.12
CA LEU A 107 4.91 5.48 0.57
C LEU A 107 4.58 5.28 2.05
N ARG A 108 4.17 6.35 2.75
CA ARG A 108 3.78 6.27 4.17
C ARG A 108 2.61 5.32 4.40
N LEU A 109 1.54 5.46 3.61
CA LEU A 109 0.37 4.58 3.70
C LEU A 109 0.72 3.14 3.36
N GLY A 110 1.56 2.93 2.35
CA GLY A 110 2.11 1.63 1.99
C GLY A 110 2.89 0.97 3.13
N PHE A 111 3.70 1.74 3.84
CA PHE A 111 4.43 1.29 5.02
C PHE A 111 3.49 0.90 6.17
N ARG A 112 2.44 1.69 6.44
CA ARG A 112 1.43 1.29 7.45
C ARG A 112 0.74 -0.01 7.06
N LEU A 113 0.37 -0.12 5.79
CA LEU A 113 -0.28 -1.31 5.25
C LEU A 113 0.64 -2.54 5.32
N SER A 114 1.94 -2.41 5.01
CA SER A 114 2.89 -3.53 5.11
C SER A 114 3.09 -3.98 6.55
N VAL A 115 3.14 -3.07 7.53
CA VAL A 115 3.24 -3.42 8.95
C VAL A 115 2.01 -4.21 9.41
N TRP A 116 0.81 -3.75 9.06
CA TRP A 116 -0.43 -4.47 9.36
C TRP A 116 -0.44 -5.85 8.69
N TYR A 117 -0.09 -5.90 7.41
CA TYR A 117 0.01 -7.14 6.64
C TYR A 117 1.02 -8.12 7.25
N TYR A 118 2.21 -7.64 7.66
CA TYR A 118 3.24 -8.47 8.28
C TYR A 118 2.71 -9.11 9.56
N ARG A 119 2.18 -8.30 10.49
CA ARG A 119 1.59 -8.76 11.75
C ARG A 119 0.52 -9.83 11.53
N LEU A 120 -0.30 -9.66 10.48
CA LEU A 120 -1.34 -10.61 10.12
C LEU A 120 -0.76 -11.95 9.64
N VAL A 121 0.18 -11.92 8.70
CA VAL A 121 0.71 -13.13 8.04
C VAL A 121 1.65 -13.92 8.94
N THR A 122 2.52 -13.23 9.70
CA THR A 122 3.49 -13.87 10.59
C THR A 122 2.89 -14.25 11.95
N LYS A 123 1.69 -13.74 12.26
CA LYS A 123 1.06 -13.79 13.60
C LYS A 123 1.90 -13.12 14.70
N ASP A 124 2.93 -12.36 14.33
CA ASP A 124 3.70 -11.52 15.25
C ASP A 124 2.96 -10.19 15.44
N TYR A 125 1.85 -10.22 16.18
CA TYR A 125 0.99 -9.05 16.31
C TYR A 125 1.66 -7.91 17.10
N ASP A 126 2.58 -8.24 18.00
CA ASP A 126 3.32 -7.29 18.85
C ASP A 126 4.62 -6.81 18.20
N PHE A 127 4.83 -7.14 16.91
CA PHE A 127 5.97 -6.70 16.12
C PHE A 127 6.25 -5.20 16.31
N PRO A 128 7.46 -4.82 16.76
CA PRO A 128 7.80 -3.43 16.99
C PRO A 128 7.88 -2.69 15.66
N VAL A 129 7.01 -1.69 15.49
CA VAL A 129 6.92 -0.93 14.24
C VAL A 129 8.22 -0.12 14.03
N PRO A 130 8.97 -0.34 12.94
CA PRO A 130 10.12 0.50 12.62
C PRO A 130 9.70 1.96 12.43
N MET A 131 10.60 2.89 12.73
CA MET A 131 10.34 4.29 12.40
C MET A 131 10.43 4.46 10.88
N PHE A 132 9.36 4.96 10.26
CA PHE A 132 9.38 5.33 8.85
C PHE A 132 10.30 6.54 8.63
N VAL A 133 11.27 6.39 7.72
CA VAL A 133 12.20 7.42 7.27
C VAL A 133 11.93 7.70 5.81
N LEU A 134 11.65 8.95 5.47
CA LEU A 134 11.43 9.34 4.09
C LEU A 134 12.75 9.24 3.29
N PRO A 135 12.79 8.59 2.12
CA PRO A 135 14.00 8.54 1.30
C PRO A 135 14.39 9.94 0.83
N GLU A 136 15.66 10.32 0.98
CA GLU A 136 16.16 11.66 0.61
C GLU A 136 16.70 11.70 -0.82
N HIS A 137 17.21 10.58 -1.33
CA HIS A 137 17.64 10.38 -2.71
C HIS A 137 17.39 8.92 -3.09
N GLY A 138 17.16 8.65 -4.38
CA GLY A 138 17.18 7.30 -4.93
C GLY A 138 18.60 6.72 -4.91
N GLU A 139 19.16 6.53 -3.72
CA GLU A 139 20.43 5.82 -3.57
C GLU A 139 20.29 4.43 -4.21
N ASN A 140 21.38 3.94 -4.77
CA ASN A 140 21.52 2.62 -5.39
C ASN A 140 21.41 1.48 -4.33
N LEU A 141 20.43 1.52 -3.41
CA LEU A 141 20.25 0.59 -2.28
C LEU A 141 20.31 -0.87 -2.72
N TYR A 142 19.77 -1.17 -3.91
CA TYR A 142 19.73 -2.53 -4.45
C TYR A 142 20.56 -2.70 -5.71
N HIS A 143 21.42 -1.75 -6.09
CA HIS A 143 22.28 -1.95 -7.27
C HIS A 143 23.18 -3.17 -7.07
N GLN A 144 23.74 -3.34 -5.87
CA GLN A 144 24.50 -4.53 -5.51
C GLN A 144 23.62 -5.78 -5.49
N GLU A 145 22.40 -5.71 -4.95
CA GLU A 145 21.47 -6.83 -4.93
C GLU A 145 21.09 -7.27 -6.36
N VAL A 146 20.75 -6.32 -7.24
CA VAL A 146 20.50 -6.56 -8.66
C VAL A 146 21.71 -7.22 -9.34
N LEU A 147 22.93 -6.72 -9.08
CA LEU A 147 24.15 -7.33 -9.62
C LEU A 147 24.30 -8.78 -9.15
N THR A 148 24.08 -9.05 -7.86
CA THR A 148 24.16 -10.42 -7.32
C THR A 148 23.09 -11.33 -7.91
N LEU A 149 21.88 -10.84 -8.11
CA LEU A 149 20.78 -11.60 -8.70
C LEU A 149 21.04 -11.89 -10.18
N LYS A 150 21.62 -10.95 -10.93
CA LYS A 150 22.04 -11.20 -12.32
C LYS A 150 23.09 -12.31 -12.39
N GLN A 151 24.08 -12.30 -11.49
CA GLN A 151 25.07 -13.39 -11.40
C GLN A 151 24.43 -14.73 -11.03
N GLN A 152 23.47 -14.74 -10.10
CA GLN A 152 22.71 -15.95 -9.76
C GLN A 152 21.90 -16.46 -10.96
N LEU A 153 21.33 -15.55 -11.75
CA LEU A 153 20.56 -15.88 -12.93
C LEU A 153 21.42 -16.54 -14.00
N GLU A 154 22.60 -15.97 -14.28
CA GLU A 154 23.57 -16.54 -15.20
C GLU A 154 24.04 -17.92 -14.73
N ARG A 155 24.32 -18.08 -13.44
CA ARG A 155 24.72 -19.37 -12.86
C ARG A 155 23.62 -20.42 -12.99
N GLN A 156 22.38 -20.06 -12.64
CA GLN A 156 21.24 -20.96 -12.77
C GLN A 156 20.96 -21.32 -14.23
N ALA A 157 21.13 -20.40 -15.18
CA ALA A 157 20.96 -20.70 -16.61
C ALA A 157 22.01 -21.69 -17.16
N GLN A 158 23.17 -21.80 -16.50
CA GLN A 158 24.27 -22.68 -16.89
C GLN A 158 24.26 -24.04 -16.17
N GLU A 159 23.42 -24.22 -15.14
CA GLU A 159 23.31 -25.49 -14.43
C GLU A 159 22.74 -26.58 -15.34
N LYS A 160 23.47 -27.70 -15.43
CA LYS A 160 23.03 -28.89 -16.18
C LYS A 160 21.94 -29.60 -15.38
N VAL A 161 20.79 -29.77 -16.02
CA VAL A 161 19.65 -30.47 -15.45
C VAL A 161 19.50 -31.85 -16.06
N GLN A 162 19.17 -32.85 -15.23
CA GLN A 162 19.14 -34.26 -15.63
C GLN A 162 17.71 -34.81 -15.80
N SER A 163 16.70 -34.15 -15.23
CA SER A 163 15.29 -34.57 -15.36
C SER A 163 14.37 -33.45 -15.86
N GLN A 164 13.25 -33.85 -16.47
CA GLN A 164 12.23 -32.93 -16.98
C GLN A 164 11.60 -32.08 -15.85
N ALA A 165 11.36 -32.67 -14.67
CA ALA A 165 10.79 -31.96 -13.53
C ALA A 165 11.75 -30.90 -12.95
N GLU A 166 13.05 -31.20 -12.90
CA GLU A 166 14.06 -30.21 -12.50
C GLU A 166 14.19 -29.08 -13.52
N LEU A 167 13.97 -29.36 -14.82
CA LEU A 167 14.07 -28.36 -15.89
C LEU A 167 12.92 -27.35 -15.77
N GLU A 168 11.70 -27.84 -15.55
CA GLU A 168 10.53 -27.00 -15.30
C GLU A 168 10.71 -26.15 -14.04
N ALA A 169 11.20 -26.74 -12.95
CA ALA A 169 11.50 -26.00 -11.72
C ALA A 169 12.61 -24.94 -11.90
N GLN A 170 13.64 -25.24 -12.70
CA GLN A 170 14.70 -24.28 -13.07
C GLN A 170 14.13 -23.14 -13.90
N GLN A 171 13.31 -23.42 -14.91
CA GLN A 171 12.66 -22.40 -15.73
C GLN A 171 11.78 -21.47 -14.90
N GLN A 172 10.97 -22.03 -13.99
CA GLN A 172 10.15 -21.22 -13.06
C GLN A 172 11.02 -20.31 -12.18
N ARG A 173 12.14 -20.81 -11.64
CA ARG A 173 13.09 -20.00 -10.87
C ARG A 173 13.71 -18.87 -11.71
N LEU A 174 14.09 -19.14 -12.95
CA LEU A 174 14.63 -18.12 -13.85
C LEU A 174 13.62 -17.04 -14.17
N VAL A 175 12.36 -17.42 -14.44
CA VAL A 175 11.25 -16.46 -14.65
C VAL A 175 11.02 -15.62 -13.39
N ALA A 176 11.05 -16.24 -12.22
CA ALA A 176 10.91 -15.56 -10.93
C ALA A 176 12.00 -14.53 -10.68
N LEU A 177 13.25 -14.92 -10.91
CA LEU A 177 14.43 -14.09 -10.69
C LEU A 177 14.50 -12.93 -11.69
N ASN A 178 14.23 -13.21 -12.98
CA ASN A 178 14.08 -12.17 -14.01
C ASN A 178 12.97 -11.19 -13.67
N GLY A 179 11.85 -11.71 -13.16
CA GLY A 179 10.81 -10.94 -12.51
C GLY A 179 11.46 -10.03 -11.49
N TYR A 180 11.88 -10.53 -10.33
CA TYR A 180 12.44 -9.73 -9.24
C TYR A 180 13.43 -8.63 -9.69
N ILE A 181 14.42 -8.97 -10.53
CA ILE A 181 15.42 -8.03 -11.08
C ILE A 181 14.74 -6.85 -11.78
N ALA A 182 13.79 -7.13 -12.67
CA ALA A 182 13.12 -6.07 -13.42
C ALA A 182 12.37 -5.08 -12.50
N ILE A 183 11.98 -5.46 -11.27
CA ILE A 183 11.13 -4.62 -10.37
C ILE A 183 12.03 -3.52 -9.84
N LEU A 184 13.22 -3.96 -9.43
CA LEU A 184 14.27 -3.15 -8.86
C LEU A 184 14.91 -2.24 -9.94
N GLU A 185 15.01 -2.72 -11.18
CA GLU A 185 15.60 -1.95 -12.28
C GLU A 185 14.61 -1.02 -13.01
N GLY A 186 13.31 -1.29 -12.98
CA GLY A 186 12.33 -0.54 -13.74
C GLY A 186 12.23 0.91 -13.25
N LYS A 187 12.87 1.85 -13.97
CA LYS A 187 12.85 3.29 -13.64
C LYS A 187 11.83 4.13 -14.42
N GLN A 188 11.40 3.82 -15.65
CA GLN A 188 10.33 4.62 -16.29
C GLN A 188 9.73 4.09 -17.61
N GLN A 189 9.98 2.83 -18.00
CA GLN A 189 9.46 2.27 -19.26
C GLN A 189 8.96 0.84 -19.08
N GLU A 190 8.16 0.60 -18.04
CA GLU A 190 7.28 -0.56 -18.08
C GLU A 190 6.04 -0.19 -18.87
N THR A 191 5.92 -0.75 -20.06
CA THR A 191 4.63 -0.83 -20.74
C THR A 191 3.66 -1.59 -19.82
N GLU A 192 2.37 -1.26 -19.89
CA GLU A 192 1.31 -1.97 -19.17
C GLU A 192 1.39 -3.50 -19.41
N ALA A 193 1.88 -3.90 -20.58
CA ALA A 193 2.18 -5.28 -20.94
C ALA A 193 3.32 -5.91 -20.10
N GLN A 194 4.40 -5.18 -19.81
CA GLN A 194 5.48 -5.66 -18.93
C GLN A 194 5.01 -5.77 -17.48
N THR A 195 4.27 -4.77 -16.99
CA THR A 195 3.65 -4.83 -15.66
C THR A 195 2.66 -6.01 -15.56
N LYS A 196 1.88 -6.28 -16.63
CA LYS A 196 0.96 -7.41 -16.69
C LYS A 196 1.66 -8.76 -16.78
N ALA A 197 2.73 -8.88 -17.59
CA ALA A 197 3.53 -10.10 -17.68
C ALA A 197 4.18 -10.44 -16.33
N ARG A 198 4.55 -9.40 -15.58
CA ARG A 198 5.12 -9.49 -14.26
C ARG A 198 4.10 -9.85 -13.18
N LEU A 199 2.88 -9.31 -13.27
CA LEU A 199 1.73 -9.77 -12.48
C LEU A 199 1.37 -11.23 -12.79
N ALA A 200 1.49 -11.66 -14.05
CA ALA A 200 1.25 -13.06 -14.43
C ALA A 200 2.36 -13.99 -13.90
N ALA A 201 3.63 -13.56 -13.95
CA ALA A 201 4.74 -14.28 -13.33
C ALA A 201 4.59 -14.37 -11.80
N LEU A 202 3.98 -13.35 -11.18
CA LEU A 202 3.62 -13.36 -9.78
C LEU A 202 2.51 -14.36 -9.49
N GLU A 203 1.45 -14.38 -10.30
CA GLU A 203 0.34 -15.33 -10.19
C GLU A 203 0.83 -16.77 -10.30
N ALA A 204 1.81 -17.06 -11.16
CA ALA A 204 2.39 -18.39 -11.30
C ALA A 204 3.17 -18.85 -10.04
N GLN A 205 3.88 -17.94 -9.37
CA GLN A 205 4.61 -18.27 -8.14
C GLN A 205 3.69 -18.35 -6.92
N LEU A 206 2.69 -17.49 -6.83
CA LEU A 206 1.65 -17.60 -5.81
C LEU A 206 0.90 -18.92 -5.98
N ALA A 207 0.56 -19.33 -7.20
CA ALA A 207 -0.01 -20.66 -7.46
C ALA A 207 0.89 -21.82 -7.00
N ALA A 208 2.22 -21.68 -7.08
CA ALA A 208 3.16 -22.69 -6.60
C ALA A 208 3.21 -22.76 -5.06
N LYS A 209 3.19 -21.61 -4.37
CA LYS A 209 3.04 -21.52 -2.91
C LYS A 209 1.65 -21.99 -2.45
N ASP A 210 0.61 -21.71 -3.23
CA ASP A 210 -0.77 -22.15 -3.01
C ASP A 210 -0.88 -23.68 -3.16
N ALA A 211 -0.16 -24.29 -4.10
CA ALA A 211 -0.08 -25.75 -4.23
C ALA A 211 0.64 -26.41 -3.05
N GLU A 212 1.48 -25.66 -2.34
CA GLU A 212 2.14 -26.09 -1.11
C GLU A 212 1.22 -25.92 0.11
N LEU A 213 0.47 -24.82 0.20
CA LEU A 213 -0.56 -24.55 1.21
C LEU A 213 -1.81 -25.42 1.07
N ALA A 214 -2.21 -25.76 -0.15
CA ALA A 214 -3.35 -26.65 -0.43
C ALA A 214 -3.11 -28.10 0.02
N LYS A 215 -1.85 -28.47 0.28
CA LYS A 215 -1.49 -29.74 0.94
C LYS A 215 -1.75 -29.70 2.44
N GLN A 216 -1.93 -28.53 3.05
CA GLN A 216 -2.46 -28.41 4.41
C GLN A 216 -3.96 -28.73 4.39
N THR A 217 -4.39 -29.52 5.36
CA THR A 217 -5.76 -30.03 5.42
C THR A 217 -6.77 -28.88 5.52
N GLU A 218 -7.99 -29.07 5.00
CA GLU A 218 -9.08 -28.08 5.10
C GLU A 218 -9.35 -27.65 6.56
N GLN A 219 -9.06 -28.53 7.53
CA GLN A 219 -9.15 -28.25 8.96
C GLN A 219 -8.07 -27.27 9.46
N GLU A 220 -6.83 -27.39 9.00
CA GLU A 220 -5.74 -26.46 9.34
C GLU A 220 -6.02 -25.07 8.77
N ARG A 221 -6.58 -25.00 7.55
CA ARG A 221 -7.01 -23.74 6.92
C ARG A 221 -8.15 -23.06 7.68
N LYS A 222 -9.16 -23.83 8.12
CA LYS A 222 -10.26 -23.30 8.95
C LYS A 222 -9.78 -22.84 10.33
N ALA A 223 -8.86 -23.58 10.95
CA ALA A 223 -8.26 -23.19 12.23
C ALA A 223 -7.43 -21.91 12.11
N TYR A 224 -6.61 -21.82 11.05
CA TYR A 224 -5.83 -20.63 10.70
C TYR A 224 -6.73 -19.40 10.50
N HIS A 225 -7.82 -19.55 9.75
CA HIS A 225 -8.81 -18.49 9.53
C HIS A 225 -9.44 -17.97 10.82
N LYS A 226 -9.86 -18.89 11.68
CA LYS A 226 -10.52 -18.55 12.94
C LYS A 226 -9.56 -17.80 13.87
N GLU A 227 -8.34 -18.29 14.01
CA GLU A 227 -7.31 -17.67 14.84
C GLU A 227 -6.95 -16.26 14.35
N ILE A 228 -6.75 -16.09 13.03
CA ILE A 228 -6.49 -14.79 12.44
C ILE A 228 -7.65 -13.84 12.69
N THR A 229 -8.89 -14.29 12.50
CA THR A 229 -10.07 -13.44 12.71
C THR A 229 -10.15 -12.95 14.15
N ASP A 230 -9.98 -13.83 15.13
CA ASP A 230 -10.11 -13.50 16.56
C ASP A 230 -9.04 -12.52 17.06
N GLN A 231 -7.82 -12.59 16.51
CA GLN A 231 -6.71 -11.71 16.89
C GLN A 231 -6.67 -10.42 16.07
N ALA A 232 -6.96 -10.48 14.77
CA ALA A 232 -6.92 -9.33 13.87
C ALA A 232 -8.08 -8.35 14.15
N VAL A 233 -9.26 -8.82 14.57
CA VAL A 233 -10.39 -7.94 14.96
C VAL A 233 -9.98 -6.96 16.07
N LYS A 234 -9.00 -7.32 16.90
CA LYS A 234 -8.58 -6.48 18.04
C LYS A 234 -7.63 -5.35 17.63
N ARG A 235 -7.14 -5.31 16.39
CA ARG A 235 -6.02 -4.43 15.99
C ARG A 235 -6.32 -3.73 14.67
N THR A 236 -6.53 -2.42 14.75
CA THR A 236 -6.78 -1.52 13.61
C THR A 236 -5.47 -1.01 12.99
N LEU A 237 -5.54 -0.45 11.79
CA LEU A 237 -4.40 0.22 11.17
C LEU A 237 -4.04 1.50 11.94
N GLU A 238 -2.80 1.60 12.41
CA GLU A 238 -2.32 2.79 13.11
C GLU A 238 -1.88 3.86 12.12
N LEU A 239 -2.71 4.89 11.96
CA LEU A 239 -2.42 6.08 11.15
C LEU A 239 -2.13 7.27 12.05
N ASN A 240 -1.13 8.08 11.68
CA ASN A 240 -0.94 9.39 12.31
C ASN A 240 -1.99 10.41 11.82
N GLU A 241 -1.98 11.61 12.39
CA GLU A 241 -2.93 12.67 12.03
C GLU A 241 -2.85 13.04 10.55
N GLU A 242 -1.64 13.21 10.01
CA GLU A 242 -1.43 13.63 8.63
C GLU A 242 -1.92 12.56 7.63
N GLU A 243 -1.58 11.30 7.88
CA GLU A 243 -2.03 10.12 7.13
C GLU A 243 -3.56 9.99 7.15
N SER A 244 -4.17 10.15 8.34
CA SER A 244 -5.62 10.11 8.50
C SER A 244 -6.32 11.25 7.75
N ARG A 245 -5.80 12.48 7.86
CA ARG A 245 -6.34 13.66 7.18
C ARG A 245 -6.26 13.54 5.67
N PHE A 246 -5.20 12.95 5.15
CA PHE A 246 -5.06 12.72 3.71
C PHE A 246 -6.17 11.81 3.15
N LEU A 247 -6.57 10.79 3.91
CA LEU A 247 -7.69 9.91 3.54
C LEU A 247 -9.03 10.63 3.68
N ILE A 248 -9.27 11.28 4.83
CA ILE A 248 -10.53 11.98 5.13
C ILE A 248 -10.78 13.13 4.16
N ASP A 249 -9.78 13.96 3.88
CA ASP A 249 -9.93 15.11 2.96
C ASP A 249 -10.25 14.64 1.53
N ALA A 250 -9.73 13.48 1.11
CA ALA A 250 -10.08 12.88 -0.17
C ALA A 250 -11.55 12.39 -0.20
N GLN A 251 -12.04 11.82 0.90
CA GLN A 251 -13.45 11.41 1.02
C GLN A 251 -14.38 12.63 1.03
N LEU A 252 -14.03 13.68 1.78
CA LEU A 252 -14.77 14.93 1.84
C LEU A 252 -14.87 15.60 0.46
N ARG A 253 -13.76 15.71 -0.28
CA ARG A 253 -13.77 16.23 -1.66
C ARG A 253 -14.67 15.42 -2.59
N LYS A 254 -14.67 14.08 -2.46
CA LYS A 254 -15.59 13.22 -3.22
C LYS A 254 -17.07 13.51 -2.91
N ALA A 255 -17.38 13.91 -1.67
CA ALA A 255 -18.71 14.34 -1.25
C ALA A 255 -19.02 15.82 -1.57
N GLY A 256 -18.17 16.50 -2.35
CA GLY A 256 -18.36 17.91 -2.76
C GLY A 256 -17.93 18.94 -1.72
N TRP A 257 -17.19 18.55 -0.68
CA TRP A 257 -16.66 19.48 0.32
C TRP A 257 -15.32 20.07 -0.11
N GLN A 258 -15.08 21.34 0.24
CA GLN A 258 -13.76 21.94 0.20
C GLN A 258 -12.94 21.42 1.40
N ALA A 259 -11.96 20.58 1.13
CA ALA A 259 -11.08 19.98 2.14
C ALA A 259 -9.63 19.95 1.67
N ASP A 260 -8.77 20.63 2.42
CA ASP A 260 -7.32 20.60 2.32
C ASP A 260 -6.75 20.98 3.69
N SER A 261 -6.35 19.99 4.47
CA SER A 261 -5.86 20.17 5.84
C SER A 261 -4.52 20.91 5.95
N LYS A 262 -3.79 21.08 4.84
CA LYS A 262 -2.55 21.88 4.81
C LYS A 262 -2.87 23.37 4.67
N THR A 263 -3.90 23.74 3.92
CA THR A 263 -4.24 25.16 3.64
C THR A 263 -5.46 25.65 4.42
N LEU A 264 -6.52 24.84 4.54
CA LEU A 264 -7.77 25.18 5.23
C LEU A 264 -7.65 24.99 6.74
N ARG A 265 -6.88 25.89 7.35
CA ARG A 265 -6.61 25.93 8.79
C ARG A 265 -7.04 27.26 9.38
N PHE A 266 -7.56 27.23 10.62
CA PHE A 266 -7.93 28.46 11.30
C PHE A 266 -6.72 29.40 11.49
N ALA A 267 -5.54 28.86 11.83
CA ALA A 267 -4.32 29.67 11.96
C ALA A 267 -3.86 30.29 10.63
N LYS A 268 -4.21 29.69 9.48
CA LYS A 268 -3.97 30.24 8.14
C LYS A 268 -5.10 31.16 7.65
N GLY A 269 -6.06 31.51 8.52
CA GLY A 269 -7.15 32.43 8.20
C GLY A 269 -8.38 31.78 7.56
N ALA A 270 -8.44 30.45 7.42
CA ALA A 270 -9.63 29.79 6.88
C ALA A 270 -10.84 30.00 7.81
N ARG A 271 -11.98 30.39 7.23
CA ARG A 271 -13.23 30.62 7.94
C ARG A 271 -14.41 29.99 7.17
N PRO A 272 -15.53 29.68 7.86
CA PRO A 272 -16.76 29.23 7.23
C PRO A 272 -17.34 30.33 6.34
N GLU A 273 -17.89 29.91 5.20
CA GLU A 273 -18.58 30.79 4.25
C GLU A 273 -20.02 30.30 4.07
N PRO A 274 -21.02 31.20 4.05
CA PRO A 274 -22.39 30.83 3.74
C PRO A 274 -22.51 30.06 2.43
N GLY A 275 -23.27 28.96 2.41
CA GLY A 275 -23.49 28.14 1.22
C GLY A 275 -22.30 27.23 0.82
N VAL A 276 -21.17 27.27 1.54
CA VAL A 276 -19.98 26.49 1.21
C VAL A 276 -19.73 25.39 2.24
N ASN A 277 -19.78 24.13 1.80
CA ASN A 277 -19.37 22.97 2.58
C ASN A 277 -17.84 22.93 2.71
N LYS A 278 -17.30 23.37 3.86
CA LYS A 278 -15.85 23.50 4.08
C LYS A 278 -15.40 22.75 5.33
N ALA A 279 -14.32 21.98 5.19
CA ALA A 279 -13.67 21.27 6.27
C ALA A 279 -12.40 22.00 6.72
N ILE A 280 -12.40 22.51 7.95
CA ILE A 280 -11.28 23.27 8.51
C ILE A 280 -10.54 22.37 9.52
N ALA A 281 -9.25 22.17 9.32
CA ALA A 281 -8.44 21.16 10.02
C ALA A 281 -8.07 21.51 11.47
N GLU A 282 -8.34 22.72 11.92
CA GLU A 282 -8.20 23.11 13.31
C GLU A 282 -9.18 24.23 13.60
N TRP A 283 -9.88 24.15 14.73
CA TRP A 283 -10.84 25.17 15.12
C TRP A 283 -10.75 25.46 16.62
N PRO A 284 -10.63 26.73 17.05
CA PRO A 284 -10.58 27.08 18.46
C PRO A 284 -11.91 26.77 19.15
N THR A 285 -11.84 25.97 20.22
CA THR A 285 -13.01 25.55 21.01
C THR A 285 -13.04 26.10 22.44
N GLY A 286 -12.08 26.95 22.79
CA GLY A 286 -11.98 27.65 24.07
C GLY A 286 -10.53 27.74 24.52
N THR A 287 -10.27 28.27 25.71
CA THR A 287 -8.95 28.24 26.34
C THR A 287 -8.88 27.12 27.39
N ASP A 288 -7.68 26.55 27.58
CA ASP A 288 -7.41 25.65 28.69
C ASP A 288 -7.04 26.42 29.96
N GLU A 289 -6.85 25.68 31.05
CA GLU A 289 -6.52 26.21 32.38
C GLU A 289 -5.17 26.94 32.40
N THR A 290 -4.34 26.75 31.37
CA THR A 290 -3.05 27.41 31.17
C THR A 290 -3.12 28.62 30.23
N GLY A 291 -4.32 28.97 29.74
CA GLY A 291 -4.54 30.09 28.83
C GLY A 291 -4.22 29.79 27.35
N LYS A 292 -3.93 28.54 26.98
CA LYS A 292 -3.73 28.14 25.58
C LYS A 292 -5.06 27.80 24.91
N ASN A 293 -5.22 28.15 23.64
CA ASN A 293 -6.41 27.79 22.87
C ASN A 293 -6.49 26.26 22.68
N ARG A 294 -7.58 25.66 23.16
CA ARG A 294 -7.99 24.30 22.80
C ARG A 294 -8.43 24.31 21.34
N LEU A 295 -7.94 23.34 20.58
CA LEU A 295 -8.28 23.17 19.17
C LEU A 295 -9.04 21.84 19.00
N CYS A 296 -10.18 21.86 18.31
CA CYS A 296 -10.74 20.65 17.72
C CYS A 296 -10.11 20.42 16.35
N ARG A 297 -9.70 19.17 16.09
CA ARG A 297 -8.91 18.76 14.90
C ARG A 297 -9.70 18.63 13.59
N LEU A 298 -11.03 18.66 13.65
CA LEU A 298 -11.87 18.81 12.48
C LEU A 298 -13.17 19.47 12.89
N ARG A 299 -13.50 20.60 12.26
CA ARG A 299 -14.85 21.15 12.34
C ARG A 299 -15.46 21.16 10.95
N ILE A 300 -16.52 20.37 10.80
CA ILE A 300 -17.38 20.34 9.64
C ILE A 300 -18.38 21.48 9.84
N VAL A 301 -18.33 22.51 9.00
CA VAL A 301 -19.24 23.65 9.09
C VAL A 301 -20.09 23.71 7.84
N HIS A 302 -21.39 23.44 8.02
CA HIS A 302 -22.42 23.71 7.02
C HIS A 302 -23.18 24.96 7.47
N TRP A 303 -23.06 26.04 6.70
CA TRP A 303 -23.85 27.26 6.94
C TRP A 303 -24.93 27.36 5.87
N PRO A 304 -26.17 26.94 6.17
CA PRO A 304 -27.25 26.99 5.20
C PRO A 304 -27.54 28.43 4.78
N GLU A 305 -27.79 28.65 3.49
CA GLU A 305 -28.33 29.93 3.01
C GLU A 305 -29.71 30.14 3.64
N ALA A 306 -29.82 31.18 4.47
CA ALA A 306 -31.10 31.59 5.03
C ALA A 306 -31.95 32.21 3.91
N HIS A 307 -32.75 31.39 3.22
CA HIS A 307 -33.84 31.91 2.41
C HIS A 307 -34.88 32.55 3.34
N ARG A 308 -34.91 33.89 3.42
CA ARG A 308 -36.10 34.61 3.86
C ARG A 308 -37.22 34.26 2.89
N ARG A 309 -38.17 33.44 3.32
CA ARG A 309 -39.50 33.41 2.72
C ARG A 309 -40.07 34.82 2.87
N ARG A 310 -40.29 35.51 1.74
CA ARG A 310 -41.14 36.71 1.70
C ARG A 310 -42.59 36.28 1.65
#